data_AF-A0A5B1R542-F1
#
_entry.id   AF-A0A5B1R542-F1
#
_cell.length_a   1.000
_cell.length_b   1.000
_cell.length_c   1.000
_cell.angle_alpha   90.00
_cell.angle_beta   90.00
_cell.angle_gamma   90.00
#
_symmetry.space_group_name_H-M   'P 1'
#
loop_
_entity.id
_entity.type
_entity.pdbx_description
1 polymer ?
#
loop_
_entity_poly.entity_id
_entity_poly.type
_entity_poly.pdbx_seq_one_letter_code
_entity_poly.pdbx_strand_id
1 'polypeptide(L)'
;MLPFNAQTGHSAPQSTQHVGSVNGDCRSRRELPVGQLNGGATGSIVQLSQNASSSAAGQSGQIPRRRVRSDRRCHLLRLEHKAILEESSQLTQRFMRDDIDIYELRRLDALCMAKERAVSQALKEERKGDQPTTAELAKDWGYDLTQEEIMRIDRQDSNHIQSRVYNYGRSTKYFPYRRRLAGRH
;
A
#
# COMPACT_ATOMS: atom_id res chain seq x y z
N MET A 1 28.70 -38.60 3.53
CA MET A 1 28.02 -38.38 2.24
C MET A 1 26.95 -39.44 2.07
N LEU A 2 25.68 -39.03 2.15
CA LEU A 2 24.49 -39.79 1.76
C LEU A 2 23.46 -38.79 1.22
N PRO A 3 22.62 -39.17 0.23
CA PRO A 3 21.87 -38.24 -0.61
C PRO A 3 20.49 -37.88 -0.05
N PHE A 4 20.05 -36.64 -0.31
CA PHE A 4 18.69 -36.17 -0.11
C PHE A 4 17.78 -36.76 -1.20
N ASN A 5 16.83 -37.60 -0.80
CA ASN A 5 15.70 -38.00 -1.63
C ASN A 5 14.52 -37.06 -1.36
N ALA A 6 14.02 -36.47 -2.43
CA ALA A 6 12.76 -35.75 -2.46
C ALA A 6 11.60 -36.76 -2.53
N GLN A 7 10.63 -36.65 -1.63
CA GLN A 7 9.28 -37.11 -1.91
C GLN A 7 8.24 -36.10 -1.41
N THR A 8 7.45 -35.74 -2.40
CA THR A 8 6.30 -34.85 -2.46
C THR A 8 5.12 -35.41 -1.70
N GLY A 9 4.29 -34.49 -1.20
CA GLY A 9 2.86 -34.70 -1.15
C GLY A 9 2.30 -34.22 0.16
N HIS A 10 1.64 -33.07 0.16
CA HIS A 10 0.47 -32.80 0.99
C HIS A 10 -0.50 -31.92 0.19
N SER A 11 -1.76 -32.32 0.29
CA SER A 11 -2.90 -31.99 -0.54
C SER A 11 -3.37 -30.54 -0.37
N ALA A 12 -3.84 -29.95 -1.46
CA ALA A 12 -4.51 -28.66 -1.49
C ALA A 12 -5.97 -28.80 -1.03
N PRO A 13 -6.50 -27.93 -0.16
CA PRO A 13 -7.94 -27.76 0.00
C PRO A 13 -8.51 -26.85 -1.10
N GLN A 14 -9.47 -27.39 -1.85
CA GLN A 14 -10.30 -26.65 -2.80
C GLN A 14 -11.28 -25.74 -2.04
N SER A 15 -11.25 -24.45 -2.32
CA SER A 15 -12.28 -23.49 -1.89
C SER A 15 -13.14 -23.11 -3.08
N THR A 16 -14.35 -23.68 -3.14
CA THR A 16 -15.45 -23.28 -4.01
C THR A 16 -15.97 -21.92 -3.59
N GLN A 17 -15.73 -20.88 -4.40
CA GLN A 17 -16.47 -19.62 -4.29
C GLN A 17 -17.56 -19.57 -5.36
N HIS A 18 -18.78 -19.50 -4.84
CA HIS A 18 -20.06 -19.37 -5.50
C HIS A 18 -20.12 -18.08 -6.34
N VAL A 19 -20.36 -18.26 -7.65
CA VAL A 19 -20.54 -17.19 -8.63
C VAL A 19 -21.95 -16.60 -8.47
N GLY A 20 -22.04 -15.36 -7.99
CA GLY A 20 -23.24 -14.54 -8.05
C GLY A 20 -23.38 -13.92 -9.44
N SER A 21 -24.41 -14.36 -10.17
CA SER A 21 -24.73 -13.97 -11.54
C SER A 21 -25.02 -12.48 -11.70
N VAL A 22 -24.42 -11.86 -12.71
CA VAL A 22 -24.70 -10.49 -13.17
C VAL A 22 -25.62 -10.59 -14.39
N ASN A 23 -26.90 -10.24 -14.21
CA ASN A 23 -27.77 -9.73 -15.28
C ASN A 23 -28.00 -8.25 -14.93
N GLY A 24 -27.73 -7.26 -15.76
CA GLY A 24 -27.91 -7.20 -17.20
C GLY A 24 -29.10 -6.27 -17.48
N ASP A 25 -28.80 -5.11 -18.09
CA ASP A 25 -29.67 -4.21 -18.88
C ASP A 25 -29.62 -2.75 -18.41
N CYS A 26 -28.87 -1.86 -19.07
CA CYS A 26 -29.00 -1.31 -20.42
C CYS A 26 -30.08 -0.22 -20.57
N ARG A 27 -29.54 1.00 -20.80
CA ARG A 27 -30.03 2.08 -21.67
C ARG A 27 -30.97 3.15 -21.09
N SER A 28 -30.39 4.35 -21.10
CA SER A 28 -30.86 5.51 -21.88
C SER A 28 -31.81 6.53 -21.23
N ARG A 29 -31.26 7.76 -21.18
CA ARG A 29 -31.81 9.00 -21.77
C ARG A 29 -32.47 9.98 -20.78
N ARG A 30 -31.92 11.21 -20.84
CA ARG A 30 -32.47 12.57 -20.66
C ARG A 30 -33.88 12.62 -20.03
N GLU A 31 -34.18 13.46 -19.04
CA GLU A 31 -34.30 14.93 -19.14
C GLU A 31 -34.48 15.54 -17.73
N LEU A 32 -33.92 16.73 -17.48
CA LEU A 32 -34.51 17.74 -16.57
C LEU A 32 -35.68 18.42 -17.33
N PRO A 33 -36.70 19.11 -16.75
CA PRO A 33 -36.56 19.96 -15.55
C PRO A 33 -37.88 20.25 -14.73
N VAL A 34 -37.75 21.20 -13.77
CA VAL A 34 -38.75 22.19 -13.29
C VAL A 34 -40.01 21.70 -12.56
N GLY A 35 -39.99 21.91 -11.23
CA GLY A 35 -40.87 22.83 -10.49
C GLY A 35 -42.38 22.62 -10.49
N GLN A 36 -42.96 22.41 -9.30
CA GLN A 36 -44.21 23.06 -8.90
C GLN A 36 -44.42 23.04 -7.38
N LEU A 37 -44.98 24.15 -6.91
CA LEU A 37 -45.19 24.57 -5.53
C LEU A 37 -46.60 24.19 -5.03
N ASN A 38 -46.68 24.02 -3.70
CA ASN A 38 -47.74 24.43 -2.77
C ASN A 38 -49.08 23.66 -2.62
N GLY A 39 -49.43 23.53 -1.32
CA GLY A 39 -50.78 23.38 -0.75
C GLY A 39 -50.99 22.04 -0.03
N GLY A 40 -51.29 21.91 1.26
CA GLY A 40 -51.76 22.84 2.30
C GLY A 40 -52.90 22.17 3.10
N ALA A 41 -52.73 22.00 4.42
CA ALA A 41 -53.74 21.88 5.52
C ALA A 41 -54.87 20.82 5.38
N THR A 42 -55.38 20.06 6.37
CA THR A 42 -55.56 20.17 7.83
C THR A 42 -56.24 18.86 8.27
N GLY A 43 -56.03 18.37 9.50
CA GLY A 43 -56.83 17.25 10.02
C GLY A 43 -56.27 16.62 11.30
N SER A 44 -56.77 17.10 12.44
CA SER A 44 -56.44 16.70 13.82
C SER A 44 -57.09 15.35 14.21
N ILE A 45 -56.47 14.58 15.12
CA ILE A 45 -57.06 14.00 16.36
C ILE A 45 -56.01 13.12 17.09
N VAL A 46 -56.13 13.16 18.41
CA VAL A 46 -55.20 12.84 19.50
C VAL A 46 -55.43 11.42 20.09
N GLN A 47 -54.44 10.93 20.87
CA GLN A 47 -54.47 9.85 21.91
C GLN A 47 -54.20 8.40 21.42
N LEU A 48 -53.46 7.51 22.11
CA LEU A 48 -52.79 7.45 23.42
C LEU A 48 -51.90 6.18 23.45
N SER A 49 -50.86 6.15 24.29
CA SER A 49 -50.27 4.96 24.98
C SER A 49 -48.77 4.70 24.78
N GLN A 50 -48.01 5.39 25.63
CA GLN A 50 -46.84 5.00 26.42
C GLN A 50 -46.20 3.59 26.29
N ASN A 51 -44.86 3.66 26.20
CA ASN A 51 -43.83 2.82 26.82
C ASN A 51 -43.47 1.46 26.18
N ALA A 52 -42.35 1.44 25.43
CA ALA A 52 -41.24 0.51 25.68
C ALA A 52 -39.98 0.94 24.91
N SER A 53 -38.98 1.36 25.71
CA SER A 53 -37.56 1.03 25.58
C SER A 53 -36.86 1.00 24.21
N SER A 54 -35.94 1.95 24.09
CA SER A 54 -34.56 1.73 23.63
C SER A 54 -34.35 0.87 22.38
N SER A 55 -34.15 1.54 21.27
CA SER A 55 -32.93 1.27 20.51
C SER A 55 -32.37 2.60 20.04
N ALA A 56 -31.44 3.12 20.83
CA ALA A 56 -30.38 3.94 20.27
C ALA A 56 -29.73 3.06 19.20
N ALA A 57 -30.17 3.23 17.94
CA ALA A 57 -29.53 2.64 16.80
C ALA A 57 -28.13 3.22 16.79
N GLY A 58 -27.21 2.47 17.38
CA GLY A 58 -25.81 2.79 17.48
C GLY A 58 -25.33 3.05 16.07
N GLN A 59 -25.21 4.32 15.72
CA GLN A 59 -24.22 4.76 14.77
C GLN A 59 -22.89 4.41 15.44
N SER A 60 -22.48 3.15 15.27
CA SER A 60 -21.11 2.74 15.45
C SER A 60 -20.37 3.60 14.44
N GLY A 61 -19.91 4.76 14.90
CA GLY A 61 -18.94 5.59 14.22
C GLY A 61 -17.72 4.71 14.08
N GLN A 62 -17.69 3.91 13.02
CA GLN A 62 -16.51 3.15 12.66
C GLN A 62 -15.51 4.22 12.25
N ILE A 63 -14.70 4.62 13.23
CA ILE A 63 -13.50 5.42 13.04
C ILE A 63 -12.79 4.77 11.85
N PRO A 64 -12.54 5.53 10.76
CA PRO A 64 -11.86 5.01 9.60
C PRO A 64 -10.59 4.30 10.07
N ARG A 65 -10.50 2.99 9.86
CA ARG A 65 -9.32 2.24 10.28
C ARG A 65 -8.11 2.87 9.61
N ARG A 66 -7.16 3.31 10.44
CA ARG A 66 -5.88 3.85 9.99
C ARG A 66 -5.27 2.89 8.98
N ARG A 67 -5.05 3.33 7.74
CA ARG A 67 -4.34 2.53 6.74
C ARG A 67 -2.84 2.64 7.06
N VAL A 68 -2.33 1.63 7.76
CA VAL A 68 -0.91 1.52 8.07
C VAL A 68 -0.18 0.96 6.86
N ARG A 69 0.96 1.57 6.51
CA ARG A 69 1.84 1.10 5.44
C ARG A 69 2.47 -0.24 5.84
N SER A 70 2.47 -1.21 4.92
CA SER A 70 3.19 -2.48 5.10
C SER A 70 4.60 -2.36 4.50
N ASP A 71 5.62 -2.56 5.33
CA ASP A 71 7.00 -2.52 4.88
C ASP A 71 7.38 -3.77 4.09
N ARG A 72 6.80 -4.92 4.44
CA ARG A 72 6.93 -6.15 3.66
C ARG A 72 6.36 -5.97 2.25
N ARG A 73 5.14 -5.43 2.12
CA ARG A 73 4.54 -5.16 0.81
C ARG A 73 5.37 -4.15 0.02
N CYS A 74 5.85 -3.09 0.66
CA CYS A 74 6.78 -2.14 0.03
C CYS A 74 8.06 -2.81 -0.48
N HIS A 75 8.62 -3.76 0.29
CA HIS A 75 9.80 -4.50 -0.09
C HIS A 75 9.53 -5.37 -1.33
N LEU A 76 8.43 -6.13 -1.33
CA LEU A 76 8.03 -6.96 -2.47
C LEU A 76 7.82 -6.14 -3.74
N LEU A 77 7.11 -5.01 -3.65
CA LEU A 77 6.91 -4.11 -4.80
C LEU A 77 8.24 -3.55 -5.34
N ARG A 78 9.23 -3.30 -4.48
CA ARG A 78 10.57 -2.88 -4.93
C ARG A 78 11.31 -4.00 -5.66
N LEU A 79 11.15 -5.25 -5.23
CA LEU A 79 11.72 -6.40 -5.93
C LEU A 79 11.07 -6.58 -7.30
N GLU A 80 9.74 -6.49 -7.36
CA GLU A 80 9.00 -6.55 -8.62
C GLU A 80 9.42 -5.43 -9.58
N HIS A 81 9.58 -4.21 -9.08
CA HIS A 81 10.08 -3.08 -9.87
C HIS A 81 11.47 -3.36 -10.47
N LYS A 82 12.39 -3.94 -9.68
CA LYS A 82 13.71 -4.34 -10.19
C LYS A 82 13.61 -5.41 -11.26
N ALA A 83 12.78 -6.44 -11.04
CA ALA A 83 12.56 -7.48 -12.02
C ALA A 83 12.03 -6.92 -13.35
N ILE A 84 11.11 -5.94 -13.32
CA ILE A 84 10.61 -5.28 -14.53
C ILE A 84 11.73 -4.53 -15.29
N LEU A 85 12.62 -3.85 -14.58
CA LEU A 85 13.77 -3.17 -15.20
C LEU A 85 14.76 -4.17 -15.81
N GLU A 86 14.96 -5.31 -15.17
CA GLU A 86 15.77 -6.40 -15.73
C GLU A 86 15.10 -7.01 -16.97
N GLU A 87 13.79 -7.24 -16.94
CA GLU A 87 13.01 -7.67 -18.11
C GLU A 87 13.19 -6.68 -19.29
N SER A 88 13.07 -5.36 -19.05
CA SER A 88 13.22 -4.37 -20.13
C SER A 88 14.63 -4.33 -20.71
N SER A 89 15.65 -4.50 -19.86
CA SER A 89 17.05 -4.62 -20.30
C SER A 89 17.25 -5.86 -21.18
N GLN A 90 16.67 -7.00 -20.79
CA GLN A 90 16.73 -8.23 -21.57
C GLN A 90 16.00 -8.10 -22.92
N LEU A 91 14.86 -7.43 -22.98
CA LEU A 91 14.17 -7.16 -24.24
C LEU A 91 15.04 -6.35 -25.20
N THR A 92 15.73 -5.33 -24.67
CA THR A 92 16.67 -4.53 -25.45
C THR A 92 17.81 -5.40 -25.97
N GLN A 93 18.38 -6.29 -25.14
CA GLN A 93 19.44 -7.21 -25.57
C GLN A 93 18.98 -8.19 -26.64
N ARG A 94 17.77 -8.76 -26.52
CA ARG A 94 17.19 -9.67 -27.52
C ARG A 94 16.99 -8.97 -28.86
N PHE A 95 16.50 -7.73 -28.85
CA PHE A 95 16.38 -6.93 -30.06
C PHE A 95 17.75 -6.68 -30.71
N MET A 96 18.78 -6.34 -29.92
CA MET A 96 20.13 -6.13 -30.44
C MET A 96 20.80 -7.39 -31.02
N ARG A 97 20.27 -8.58 -30.70
CA ARG A 97 20.69 -9.87 -31.27
C ARG A 97 19.83 -10.30 -32.45
N ASP A 98 18.89 -9.47 -32.88
CA ASP A 98 17.87 -9.78 -33.89
C ASP A 98 17.00 -11.00 -33.52
N ASP A 99 16.89 -11.35 -32.22
CA ASP A 99 16.05 -12.45 -31.72
C ASP A 99 14.55 -12.10 -31.74
N ILE A 100 14.23 -10.80 -31.76
CA ILE A 100 12.87 -10.25 -31.81
C ILE A 100 12.86 -9.08 -32.78
N ASP A 101 11.72 -8.86 -33.45
CA ASP A 101 11.57 -7.73 -34.35
C ASP A 101 11.20 -6.43 -33.60
N ILE A 102 11.16 -5.31 -34.34
CA ILE A 102 10.84 -4.01 -33.78
C ILE A 102 9.38 -3.89 -33.30
N TYR A 103 8.46 -4.64 -33.88
CA TYR A 103 7.04 -4.62 -33.50
C TYR A 103 6.81 -5.38 -32.21
N GLU A 104 7.47 -6.53 -32.05
CA GLU A 104 7.52 -7.32 -30.83
C GLU A 104 8.18 -6.55 -29.70
N LEU A 105 9.33 -5.90 -29.95
CA LEU A 105 9.97 -5.04 -28.96
C LEU A 105 9.00 -3.97 -28.45
N ARG A 106 8.33 -3.23 -29.35
CA ARG A 106 7.36 -2.18 -28.97
C ARG A 106 6.21 -2.73 -28.14
N ARG A 107 5.67 -3.89 -28.52
CA ARG A 107 4.58 -4.53 -27.80
C ARG A 107 5.01 -4.94 -26.39
N LEU A 108 6.17 -5.60 -26.26
CA LEU A 108 6.68 -6.09 -24.98
C LEU A 108 7.13 -4.95 -24.07
N ASP A 109 7.77 -3.92 -24.62
CA ASP A 109 8.15 -2.72 -23.89
C ASP A 109 6.91 -1.99 -23.34
N ALA A 110 5.84 -1.85 -24.13
CA ALA A 110 4.59 -1.28 -23.67
C ALA A 110 3.99 -2.05 -22.48
N LEU A 111 4.11 -3.38 -22.46
CA LEU A 111 3.68 -4.22 -21.34
C LEU A 111 4.57 -3.98 -20.11
N CYS A 112 5.89 -3.94 -20.26
CA CYS A 112 6.82 -3.62 -19.16
C CYS A 112 6.51 -2.23 -18.57
N MET A 113 6.30 -1.22 -19.40
CA MET A 113 5.94 0.13 -18.96
C MET A 113 4.59 0.17 -18.24
N ALA A 114 3.61 -0.63 -18.68
CA ALA A 114 2.32 -0.74 -18.00
C ALA A 114 2.48 -1.37 -16.60
N LYS A 115 3.25 -2.45 -16.48
CA LYS A 115 3.58 -3.08 -15.18
C LYS A 115 4.31 -2.08 -14.27
N GLU A 116 5.33 -1.39 -14.78
CA GLU A 116 6.11 -0.41 -14.00
C GLU A 116 5.22 0.70 -13.44
N ARG A 117 4.29 1.24 -14.24
CA ARG A 117 3.31 2.24 -13.79
C ARG A 117 2.42 1.69 -12.68
N ALA A 118 1.94 0.45 -12.81
CA ALA A 118 1.11 -0.20 -11.79
C ALA A 118 1.87 -0.37 -10.47
N VAL A 119 3.11 -0.89 -10.51
CA VAL A 119 3.96 -1.05 -9.32
C VAL A 119 4.30 0.29 -8.68
N SER A 120 4.65 1.29 -9.50
CA SER A 120 4.94 2.64 -9.04
C SER A 120 3.73 3.28 -8.36
N GLN A 121 2.53 3.07 -8.90
CA GLN A 121 1.29 3.54 -8.30
C GLN A 121 1.02 2.83 -6.96
N ALA A 122 1.18 1.51 -6.90
CA ALA A 122 1.04 0.75 -5.66
C ALA A 122 2.01 1.23 -4.57
N LEU A 123 3.27 1.52 -4.93
CA LEU A 123 4.25 2.10 -4.00
C LEU A 123 3.86 3.50 -3.51
N LYS A 124 3.28 4.34 -4.38
CA LYS A 124 2.76 5.65 -3.98
C LYS A 124 1.60 5.51 -3.00
N GLU A 125 0.71 4.56 -3.24
CA GLU A 125 -0.42 4.30 -2.35
C GLU A 125 0.01 3.77 -0.99
N GLU A 126 1.00 2.88 -0.94
CA GLU A 126 1.60 2.45 0.32
C GLU A 126 2.28 3.61 1.05
N ARG A 127 2.93 4.54 0.33
CA ARG A 127 3.55 5.74 0.93
C ARG A 127 2.52 6.73 1.49
N LYS A 128 1.28 6.72 1.01
CA LYS A 128 0.19 7.53 1.58
C LYS A 128 -0.33 6.96 2.90
N GLY A 129 -0.05 5.69 3.18
CA GLY A 129 -0.36 5.08 4.47
C GLY A 129 0.49 5.67 5.58
N ASP A 130 -0.02 5.60 6.80
CA ASP A 130 0.73 6.11 7.94
C ASP A 130 1.92 5.22 8.26
N GLN A 131 2.94 5.80 8.89
CA GLN A 131 4.14 5.08 9.29
C GLN A 131 3.81 3.98 10.31
N PRO A 132 4.24 2.73 10.06
CA PRO A 132 4.01 1.63 10.99
C PRO A 132 4.79 1.85 12.27
N THR A 133 4.21 1.40 13.38
CA THR A 133 4.91 1.24 14.65
C THR A 133 5.84 0.01 14.60
N THR A 134 6.82 -0.04 15.50
CA THR A 134 7.78 -1.15 15.59
C THR A 134 7.10 -2.50 15.85
N ALA A 135 6.01 -2.51 16.61
CA ALA A 135 5.19 -3.69 16.83
C ALA A 135 4.47 -4.15 15.55
N GLU A 136 3.86 -3.22 14.81
CA GLU A 136 3.20 -3.51 13.53
C GLU A 136 4.22 -4.00 12.48
N LEU A 137 5.42 -3.42 12.47
CA LEU A 137 6.50 -3.81 11.60
C LEU A 137 6.97 -5.24 11.92
N ALA A 138 7.23 -5.54 13.19
CA ALA A 138 7.60 -6.90 13.62
C ALA A 138 6.57 -7.94 13.16
N LYS A 139 5.28 -7.64 13.36
CA LYS A 139 4.18 -8.50 12.92
C LYS A 139 4.11 -8.65 11.39
N ASP A 140 4.33 -7.58 10.64
CA ASP A 140 4.35 -7.60 9.15
C ASP A 140 5.44 -8.54 8.61
N TRP A 141 6.54 -8.67 9.35
CA TRP A 141 7.65 -9.59 9.06
C TRP A 141 7.52 -10.98 9.71
N GLY A 142 6.47 -11.21 10.51
CA GLY A 142 6.22 -12.49 11.18
C GLY A 142 7.01 -12.71 12.47
N TYR A 143 7.49 -11.64 13.10
CA TYR A 143 8.13 -11.69 14.42
C TYR A 143 7.14 -11.34 15.52
N ASP A 144 7.10 -12.18 16.55
CA ASP A 144 6.35 -11.93 17.77
C ASP A 144 7.30 -11.35 18.83
N LEU A 145 7.40 -10.02 18.87
CA LEU A 145 8.22 -9.31 19.85
C LEU A 145 7.44 -9.04 21.14
N THR A 146 8.13 -9.16 22.26
CA THR A 146 7.62 -8.70 23.56
C THR A 146 7.66 -7.18 23.67
N GLN A 147 6.85 -6.60 24.56
CA GLN A 147 6.81 -5.16 24.78
C GLN A 147 8.17 -4.58 25.20
N GLU A 148 8.95 -5.33 25.99
CA GLU A 148 10.29 -4.93 26.43
C GLU A 148 11.28 -4.85 25.27
N GLU A 149 11.19 -5.78 24.31
CA GLU A 149 12.00 -5.78 23.10
C GLU A 149 11.63 -4.62 22.18
N ILE A 150 10.34 -4.34 22.01
CA ILE A 150 9.85 -3.19 21.24
C ILE A 150 10.42 -1.90 21.83
N MET A 151 10.30 -1.68 23.14
CA MET A 151 10.84 -0.48 23.80
C MET A 151 12.37 -0.38 23.68
N ARG A 152 13.07 -1.51 23.72
CA ARG A 152 14.53 -1.55 23.54
C ARG A 152 14.92 -1.13 22.13
N ILE A 153 14.25 -1.65 21.11
CA ILE A 153 14.48 -1.31 19.70
C ILE A 153 14.18 0.16 19.45
N ASP A 154 13.02 0.67 19.91
CA ASP A 154 12.64 2.08 19.75
C ASP A 154 13.67 3.03 20.39
N ARG A 155 14.20 2.66 21.55
CA ARG A 155 15.24 3.42 22.23
C ARG A 155 16.56 3.40 21.47
N GLN A 156 16.94 2.25 20.91
CA GLN A 156 18.15 2.12 20.09
C GLN A 156 18.04 2.94 18.80
N ASP A 157 16.90 2.89 18.12
CA ASP A 157 16.64 3.67 16.91
C ASP A 157 16.68 5.17 17.19
N SER A 158 16.04 5.61 18.28
CA SER A 158 16.07 7.01 18.73
C SER A 158 17.50 7.48 19.00
N ASN A 159 18.30 6.68 19.71
CA ASN A 159 19.70 6.99 19.99
C ASN A 159 20.55 7.03 18.71
N HIS A 160 20.30 6.13 17.76
CA HIS A 160 21.00 6.08 16.49
C HIS A 160 20.70 7.32 15.62
N ILE A 161 19.43 7.71 15.54
CA ILE A 161 18.99 8.93 14.83
C ILE A 161 19.63 10.16 15.46
N GLN A 162 19.58 10.28 16.79
CA GLN A 162 20.17 11.41 17.51
C GLN A 162 21.68 11.50 17.27
N SER A 163 22.38 10.38 17.30
CA SER A 163 23.82 10.30 17.00
C SER A 163 24.13 10.72 15.57
N ARG A 164 23.35 10.25 14.58
CA ARG A 164 23.51 10.66 13.17
C ARG A 164 23.29 12.15 12.97
N VAL A 165 22.23 12.72 13.55
CA VAL A 165 21.91 14.15 13.44
C VAL A 165 23.02 14.99 14.08
N TYR A 166 23.49 14.61 15.26
CA TYR A 166 24.59 15.30 15.93
C TYR A 166 25.89 15.24 15.11
N ASN A 167 26.23 14.06 14.58
CA ASN A 167 27.41 13.88 13.73
C ASN A 167 27.31 14.65 12.41
N TYR A 168 26.13 14.73 11.81
CA TYR A 168 25.90 15.53 10.60
C TYR A 168 26.02 17.04 10.88
N GLY A 169 25.48 17.51 12.00
CA GLY A 169 25.65 18.90 12.45
C GLY A 169 27.13 19.24 12.73
N ARG A 170 27.87 18.30 13.33
CA ARG A 170 29.31 18.45 13.56
C ARG A 170 30.08 18.46 12.24
N SER A 171 29.80 17.53 11.33
CA SER A 171 30.50 17.48 10.04
C SER A 171 30.25 18.75 9.23
N THR A 172 29.00 19.21 9.12
CA THR A 172 28.66 20.44 8.37
C THR A 172 29.20 21.72 9.01
N LYS A 173 29.18 21.84 10.34
CA LYS A 173 29.71 23.02 11.06
C LYS A 173 31.23 23.12 10.99
N TYR A 174 31.95 21.99 10.97
CA TYR A 174 33.42 21.98 11.01
C TYR A 174 34.10 21.66 9.66
N PHE A 175 33.38 21.23 8.63
CA PHE A 175 33.96 21.00 7.28
C PHE A 175 34.54 22.27 6.62
N PRO A 176 33.90 23.45 6.68
CA PRO A 176 34.43 24.66 6.05
C PRO A 176 35.76 25.12 6.67
N TYR A 177 35.97 24.84 7.96
CA TYR A 177 37.18 25.24 8.69
C TYR A 177 38.39 24.35 8.37
N ARG A 178 38.18 23.09 7.97
CA ARG A 178 39.29 22.17 7.62
C ARG A 178 39.91 22.45 6.25
N ARG A 179 39.17 23.02 5.28
CA ARG A 179 39.73 23.41 3.97
C ARG A 179 40.59 24.68 4.01
N ARG A 180 40.38 25.58 4.98
CA ARG A 180 41.13 26.85 5.05
C ARG A 180 42.53 26.72 5.68
N LEU A 181 42.82 25.59 6.31
CA LEU A 181 44.14 25.33 6.92
C LEU A 181 45.15 24.71 5.94
N ALA A 182 44.69 24.17 4.80
CA ALA A 182 45.55 23.54 3.79
C ALA A 182 46.03 24.51 2.68
N GLY A 183 45.66 25.80 2.74
CA GLY A 183 45.98 26.80 1.71
C GLY A 183 46.78 28.00 2.22
N ARG A 184 47.40 27.91 3.38
CA ARG A 184 48.36 28.91 3.88
C ARG A 184 49.74 28.27 4.03
N HIS A 185 50.45 28.15 2.92
CA HIS A 185 51.91 28.12 2.85
C HIS A 185 52.33 28.77 1.55
#